data_AF-A0A1C6HIF1-F1
#
_entry.id   AF-A0A1C6HIF1-F1
#
_cell.length_a   1.000
_cell.length_b   1.000
_cell.length_c   1.000
_cell.angle_alpha   90.00
_cell.angle_beta   90.00
_cell.angle_gamma   90.00
#
_symmetry.space_group_name_H-M   'P 1'
#
loop_
_entity.id
_entity.type
_entity.pdbx_description
1 polymer ?
#
loop_
_entity_poly.entity_id
_entity_poly.type
_entity_poly.pdbx_seq_one_letter_code
_entity_poly.pdbx_strand_id
1 'polypeptide(L)'
;MTNITLESLCGIHTLNAVEYGHSDDGQSELFYFTLDEITYCAEEDPDDGYRSAMGSLTISNKQLSTNIPPTKVLCKMSEEKYVDSLLMIDILTQKIALEVGTDCTENYYPVFVAAWKPKNLYCNISKEE
;
A
#
# COMPACT_ATOMS: atom_id res chain seq x y z
N MET A 1 6.02 -22.08 0.82
CA MET A 1 5.21 -20.87 0.53
C MET A 1 6.16 -19.90 -0.13
N THR A 2 5.79 -19.33 -1.27
CA THR A 2 6.56 -18.26 -1.89
C THR A 2 6.42 -17.05 -0.97
N ASN A 3 7.53 -16.55 -0.40
CA ASN A 3 7.49 -15.32 0.40
C ASN A 3 7.12 -14.17 -0.53
N ILE A 4 6.03 -13.47 -0.24
CA ILE A 4 5.59 -12.29 -0.99
C ILE A 4 6.29 -11.09 -0.38
N THR A 5 6.93 -10.28 -1.22
CA THR A 5 7.60 -9.05 -0.81
C THR A 5 7.02 -7.86 -1.57
N LEU A 6 7.22 -6.64 -1.07
CA LEU A 6 6.84 -5.42 -1.81
C LEU A 6 7.50 -5.40 -3.20
N GLU A 7 8.79 -5.75 -3.28
CA GLU A 7 9.53 -5.81 -4.53
C GLU A 7 8.91 -6.80 -5.54
N SER A 8 8.37 -7.93 -5.07
CA SER A 8 7.71 -8.92 -5.92
C SER A 8 6.44 -8.40 -6.60
N LEU A 9 5.90 -7.28 -6.12
CA LEU A 9 4.74 -6.59 -6.69
C LEU A 9 5.13 -5.45 -7.66
N CYS A 10 6.41 -5.30 -8.01
CA CYS A 10 6.85 -4.32 -8.99
C CYS A 10 6.42 -4.71 -10.42
N GLY A 11 5.91 -3.74 -11.18
CA GLY A 11 5.36 -3.98 -12.50
C GLY A 11 4.10 -3.15 -12.78
N ILE A 12 3.46 -3.41 -13.90
CA ILE A 12 2.18 -2.77 -14.24
C ILE A 12 1.04 -3.68 -13.79
N HIS A 13 0.19 -3.15 -12.94
CA HIS A 13 -0.93 -3.86 -12.33
C HIS A 13 -2.24 -3.09 -12.49
N THR A 14 -3.34 -3.77 -12.18
CA THR A 14 -4.66 -3.17 -12.06
C THR A 14 -4.99 -3.01 -10.58
N LEU A 15 -5.17 -1.77 -10.11
CA LEU A 15 -5.65 -1.47 -8.76
C LEU A 15 -7.18 -1.40 -8.76
N ASN A 16 -7.81 -2.14 -7.84
CA ASN A 16 -9.26 -2.32 -7.81
C ASN A 16 -9.91 -1.83 -6.50
N ALA A 17 -9.19 -1.90 -5.38
CA ALA A 17 -9.73 -1.58 -4.07
C ALA A 17 -8.61 -1.23 -3.09
N VAL A 18 -8.91 -0.39 -2.10
CA VAL A 18 -8.00 0.04 -1.02
C VAL A 18 -8.82 0.27 0.25
N GLU A 19 -8.43 -0.33 1.37
CA GLU A 19 -9.17 -0.23 2.64
C GLU A 19 -8.21 -0.17 3.83
N TYR A 20 -8.53 0.65 4.83
CA TYR A 20 -7.86 0.65 6.14
C TYR A 20 -8.58 -0.29 7.10
N GLY A 21 -7.83 -0.91 8.00
CA GLY A 21 -8.36 -1.75 9.06
C GLY A 21 -7.45 -1.80 10.27
N HIS A 22 -7.81 -2.65 11.23
CA HIS A 22 -7.01 -2.95 12.41
C HIS A 22 -7.06 -4.46 12.64
N SER A 23 -6.04 -5.01 13.32
CA SER A 23 -6.06 -6.38 13.84
C SER A 23 -7.23 -6.58 14.81
N ASP A 24 -7.63 -7.83 15.03
CA ASP A 24 -8.78 -8.15 15.90
C ASP A 24 -8.57 -7.70 17.35
N ASP A 25 -7.32 -7.66 17.82
CA ASP A 25 -6.92 -7.12 19.12
C ASP A 25 -6.67 -5.60 19.13
N GLY A 26 -6.79 -4.96 17.97
CA GLY A 26 -6.64 -3.52 17.76
C GLY A 26 -5.22 -3.00 17.96
N GLN A 27 -4.21 -3.88 18.03
CA GLN A 27 -2.83 -3.47 18.25
C GLN A 27 -2.11 -3.03 16.97
N SER A 28 -2.47 -3.60 15.81
CA SER A 28 -1.81 -3.32 14.53
C SER A 28 -2.75 -2.60 13.57
N GLU A 29 -2.24 -1.57 12.89
CA GLU A 29 -2.86 -1.04 11.68
C GLU A 29 -2.74 -2.05 10.53
N LEU A 30 -3.84 -2.20 9.78
CA LEU A 30 -3.89 -3.04 8.58
C LEU A 30 -4.20 -2.18 7.37
N PHE A 31 -3.44 -2.39 6.30
CA PHE A 31 -3.66 -1.71 5.03
C PHE A 31 -3.87 -2.72 3.92
N TYR A 32 -5.09 -2.71 3.38
CA TYR A 32 -5.51 -3.63 2.35
C TYR A 32 -5.53 -2.95 0.98
N PHE A 33 -5.07 -3.68 -0.04
CA PHE A 33 -5.19 -3.25 -1.43
C PHE A 33 -5.35 -4.45 -2.35
N THR A 34 -6.11 -4.28 -3.43
CA THR A 34 -6.33 -5.34 -4.43
C THR A 34 -5.61 -4.99 -5.73
N LEU A 35 -4.59 -5.79 -6.09
CA LEU A 35 -3.89 -5.73 -7.37
C LEU A 35 -4.19 -6.98 -8.20
N ASP A 36 -4.62 -6.79 -9.44
CA ASP A 36 -4.95 -7.88 -10.38
C ASP A 36 -5.86 -8.94 -9.74
N GLU A 37 -6.91 -8.47 -9.07
CA GLU A 37 -7.92 -9.29 -8.37
C GLU A 37 -7.39 -10.06 -7.14
N ILE A 38 -6.12 -9.88 -6.76
CA ILE A 38 -5.53 -10.45 -5.55
C ILE A 38 -5.51 -9.37 -4.45
N THR A 39 -6.15 -9.65 -3.32
CA THR A 39 -6.11 -8.77 -2.15
C THR A 39 -4.89 -9.07 -1.30
N TYR A 40 -4.11 -8.03 -1.03
CA TYR A 40 -2.97 -8.04 -0.13
C TYR A 40 -3.32 -7.30 1.16
N CYS A 41 -2.70 -7.72 2.26
CA CYS A 41 -2.74 -7.06 3.55
C CYS A 41 -1.31 -6.76 3.98
N ALA A 42 -0.98 -5.47 4.10
CA ALA A 42 0.18 -5.02 4.83
C ALA A 42 -0.22 -4.79 6.29
N GLU A 43 0.55 -5.32 7.21
CA GLU A 43 0.31 -5.25 8.65
C GLU A 43 1.49 -4.57 9.34
N GLU A 44 1.17 -3.63 10.20
CA GLU A 44 2.10 -2.97 11.11
C GLU A 44 2.64 -3.96 12.17
N ASP A 45 3.94 -3.86 12.49
CA ASP A 45 4.53 -4.49 13.69
C ASP A 45 4.48 -3.51 14.86
N PRO A 46 3.56 -3.68 15.84
CA PRO A 46 3.37 -2.73 16.92
C PRO A 46 4.49 -2.77 17.97
N ASP A 47 5.38 -3.78 17.93
CA ASP A 47 6.38 -4.04 18.97
C ASP A 47 7.81 -3.61 18.56
N ASP A 48 8.03 -3.13 17.34
CA ASP A 48 9.37 -2.83 16.82
C ASP A 48 9.86 -1.39 17.04
N GLY A 49 9.01 -0.53 17.62
CA GLY A 49 9.35 0.87 17.90
C GLY A 49 8.15 1.73 18.29
N TYR A 50 8.36 3.05 18.44
CA TYR A 50 7.30 3.99 18.83
C TYR A 50 6.33 4.35 17.68
N ARG A 51 6.77 4.24 16.43
CA ARG A 51 5.97 4.55 15.22
C ARG A 51 5.77 3.35 14.29
N SER A 52 6.29 2.19 14.72
CA SER A 52 6.20 0.88 14.09
C SER A 52 6.73 0.77 12.65
N ALA A 53 7.19 -0.38 12.19
CA ALA A 53 7.43 -0.64 10.76
C ALA A 53 6.32 -1.50 10.15
N MET A 54 6.36 -1.70 8.82
CA MET A 54 5.62 -2.80 8.22
C MET A 54 6.22 -4.15 8.68
N GLY A 55 5.42 -4.94 9.40
CA GLY A 55 5.82 -6.26 9.87
C GLY A 55 5.64 -7.36 8.84
N SER A 56 4.51 -7.36 8.12
CA SER A 56 4.21 -8.42 7.15
C SER A 56 3.41 -7.95 5.93
N LEU A 57 3.53 -8.73 4.85
CA LEU A 57 2.71 -8.62 3.65
C LEU A 57 2.16 -10.00 3.29
N THR A 58 0.83 -10.14 3.28
CA THR A 58 0.16 -11.42 3.05
C THR A 58 -0.95 -11.32 2.02
N ILE A 59 -1.30 -12.43 1.36
CA ILE A 59 -2.54 -12.52 0.57
C ILE A 59 -3.70 -12.74 1.53
N SER A 60 -4.75 -11.94 1.37
CA SER A 60 -5.96 -12.02 2.17
C SER A 60 -7.14 -12.51 1.31
N ASN A 61 -8.01 -13.31 1.92
CA ASN A 61 -9.31 -13.67 1.34
C ASN A 61 -10.40 -12.63 1.65
N LYS A 62 -10.04 -11.53 2.32
CA LYS A 62 -10.99 -10.45 2.65
C LYS A 62 -11.50 -9.81 1.36
N GLN A 63 -12.82 -9.79 1.22
CA GLN A 63 -13.48 -8.99 0.20
C GLN A 63 -13.57 -7.54 0.69
N LEU A 64 -12.91 -6.63 0.00
CA LEU A 64 -12.91 -5.21 0.37
C LEU A 64 -14.23 -4.55 -0.02
N SER A 65 -14.70 -3.64 0.83
CA SER A 65 -15.95 -2.90 0.63
C SER A 65 -15.76 -1.67 -0.27
N THR A 66 -14.56 -1.10 -0.27
CA THR A 66 -14.17 0.11 -1.00
C THR A 66 -13.64 -0.23 -2.38
N ASN A 67 -14.52 -0.22 -3.37
CA ASN A 67 -14.15 -0.43 -4.76
C ASN A 67 -13.85 0.90 -5.47
N ILE A 68 -12.80 0.92 -6.28
CA ILE A 68 -12.53 1.99 -7.24
C ILE A 68 -12.69 1.47 -8.67
N PRO A 69 -12.92 2.34 -9.67
CA PRO A 69 -12.80 1.93 -11.06
C PRO A 69 -11.44 1.27 -11.31
N PRO A 70 -11.38 0.14 -12.05
CA PRO A 70 -10.12 -0.52 -12.36
C PRO A 70 -9.10 0.47 -12.93
N THR A 71 -8.01 0.68 -12.21
CA THR A 71 -7.02 1.71 -12.54
C THR A 71 -5.67 1.07 -12.80
N LYS A 72 -5.08 1.34 -13.95
CA LYS A 72 -3.72 0.88 -14.25
C LYS A 72 -2.70 1.68 -13.44
N VAL A 73 -1.86 0.97 -12.70
CA VAL A 73 -0.80 1.56 -11.89
C VAL A 73 0.55 0.93 -12.23
N LEU A 74 1.61 1.73 -12.20
CA LEU A 74 2.98 1.26 -12.13
C LEU A 74 3.38 1.13 -10.67
N CYS A 75 3.64 -0.10 -10.25
CA CYS A 75 4.22 -0.43 -8.96
C CYS A 75 5.74 -0.43 -9.06
N LYS A 76 6.41 0.33 -8.19
CA LYS A 76 7.87 0.30 -8.06
C LYS A 76 8.29 0.59 -6.62
N MET A 77 9.45 0.09 -6.21
CA MET A 77 10.04 0.47 -4.93
C MET A 77 10.42 1.96 -4.93
N SER A 78 10.34 2.59 -3.76
CA SER A 78 10.88 3.93 -3.54
C SER A 78 12.40 3.92 -3.78
N GLU A 79 12.89 5.00 -4.38
CA GLU A 79 14.32 5.25 -4.58
C GLU A 79 14.87 6.17 -3.48
N GLU A 80 14.01 6.61 -2.55
CA GLU A 80 14.40 7.48 -1.45
C GLU A 80 15.25 6.73 -0.43
N LYS A 81 16.26 7.42 0.09
CA LYS A 81 17.16 6.84 1.07
C LYS A 81 16.40 6.54 2.35
N TYR A 82 16.59 5.35 2.91
CA TYR A 82 15.96 4.89 4.15
C TYR A 82 14.45 4.67 4.06
N VAL A 83 13.94 4.49 2.84
CA VAL A 83 12.55 4.14 2.58
C VAL A 83 12.50 2.77 1.92
N ASP A 84 11.78 1.85 2.52
CA ASP A 84 11.44 0.54 1.95
C ASP A 84 9.92 0.48 1.73
N SER A 85 9.45 1.20 0.72
CA SER A 85 8.04 1.31 0.38
C SER A 85 7.77 1.02 -1.09
N LEU A 86 6.61 0.42 -1.36
CA LEU A 86 6.05 0.25 -2.68
C LEU A 86 5.23 1.48 -3.05
N LEU A 87 5.57 2.11 -4.16
CA LEU A 87 4.82 3.21 -4.77
C LEU A 87 3.92 2.67 -5.86
N MET A 88 2.63 3.00 -5.82
CA MET A 88 1.69 2.74 -6.90
C MET A 88 1.32 4.06 -7.58
N ILE A 89 1.79 4.21 -8.83
CA ILE A 89 1.68 5.44 -9.61
C ILE A 89 0.60 5.23 -10.68
N ASP A 90 -0.43 6.08 -10.69
CA ASP A 90 -1.41 6.07 -11.78
C ASP A 90 -0.71 6.41 -13.10
N ILE A 91 -0.84 5.52 -14.10
CA ILE A 91 -0.08 5.65 -15.35
C ILE A 91 -0.52 6.84 -16.21
N LEU A 92 -1.72 7.38 -16.00
CA LEU A 92 -2.25 8.50 -16.78
C LEU A 92 -1.90 9.83 -16.11
N THR A 93 -2.05 9.93 -14.79
CA THR A 93 -1.75 11.17 -14.05
C THR A 93 -0.28 11.30 -13.69
N GLN A 94 0.47 10.20 -13.71
CA GLN A 94 1.87 10.12 -13.26
C GLN A 94 2.05 10.54 -11.79
N LYS A 95 0.98 10.47 -10.98
CA LYS A 95 0.99 10.80 -9.55
C LYS A 95 0.91 9.54 -8.71
N ILE A 96 1.60 9.54 -7.57
CA ILE A 96 1.53 8.46 -6.57
C ILE A 96 0.12 8.45 -5.99
N ALA A 97 -0.63 7.36 -6.23
CA ALA A 97 -1.96 7.17 -5.68
C ALA A 97 -1.93 6.40 -4.36
N LEU A 98 -1.00 5.47 -4.21
CA LEU A 98 -0.83 4.67 -2.99
C LEU A 98 0.66 4.49 -2.70
N GLU A 99 1.02 4.52 -1.42
CA GLU A 99 2.33 4.13 -0.93
C GLU A 99 2.17 3.24 0.31
N VAL A 100 2.90 2.12 0.36
CA VAL A 100 2.85 1.16 1.46
C VAL A 100 4.23 0.58 1.77
N GLY A 101 4.60 0.49 3.05
CA GLY A 101 5.86 -0.10 3.50
C GLY A 101 6.41 0.59 4.74
N THR A 102 7.72 0.80 4.79
CA THR A 102 8.41 1.41 5.94
C THR A 102 9.24 2.62 5.52
N ASP A 103 9.04 3.76 6.18
CA ASP A 103 9.92 4.93 6.11
C ASP A 103 10.90 4.91 7.30
N CYS A 104 12.00 5.64 7.20
CA CYS A 104 13.03 5.80 8.22
C CYS A 104 13.68 4.48 8.67
N THR A 105 13.90 3.54 7.74
CA THR A 105 14.34 2.16 8.01
C THR A 105 15.68 2.02 8.75
N GLU A 106 16.58 3.00 8.65
CA GLU A 106 17.88 2.99 9.35
C GLU A 106 17.90 3.83 10.65
N ASN A 107 16.78 4.44 11.02
CA ASN A 107 16.67 5.25 12.24
C ASN A 107 16.03 4.47 13.39
N TYR A 108 16.20 4.97 14.61
CA TYR A 108 15.53 4.43 15.82
C TYR A 108 13.99 4.55 15.80
N TYR A 109 13.43 5.16 14.75
CA TYR A 109 12.00 5.41 14.61
C TYR A 109 11.54 5.06 13.18
N PRO A 110 11.49 3.77 12.82
CA PRO A 110 10.82 3.35 11.60
C PRO A 110 9.35 3.78 11.67
N VAL A 111 8.75 4.00 10.51
CA VAL A 111 7.35 4.42 10.41
C VAL A 111 6.63 3.57 9.37
N PHE A 112 5.55 2.92 9.77
CA PHE A 112 4.67 2.20 8.87
C PHE A 112 3.96 3.22 7.98
N VAL A 113 4.09 3.02 6.67
CA VAL A 113 3.47 3.87 5.66
C VAL A 113 2.27 3.12 5.09
N ALA A 114 1.09 3.73 5.24
CA ALA A 114 -0.17 3.29 4.66
C ALA A 114 -0.88 4.49 4.01
N ALA A 115 -0.29 5.08 2.97
CA ALA A 115 -0.76 6.34 2.41
C ALA A 115 -1.65 6.13 1.18
N TRP A 116 -2.93 6.48 1.29
CA TRP A 116 -3.90 6.46 0.19
C TRP A 116 -4.28 7.87 -0.27
N LYS A 117 -4.06 8.19 -1.55
CA LYS A 117 -4.27 9.51 -2.17
C LYS A 117 -5.23 9.38 -3.36
N PRO A 118 -6.54 9.07 -3.15
CA PRO A 118 -7.49 8.79 -4.24
C PRO A 118 -7.66 9.93 -5.23
N LYS A 119 -7.46 11.20 -4.80
CA LYS A 119 -7.48 12.39 -5.66
C LYS A 119 -6.42 12.40 -6.77
N ASN A 120 -5.39 11.55 -6.64
CA ASN A 120 -4.33 11.44 -7.64
C ASN A 120 -4.68 10.46 -8.76
N LEU A 121 -5.76 9.68 -8.64
CA LEU A 121 -6.25 8.79 -9.70
C LEU A 121 -6.89 9.58 -10.84
N TYR A 122 -6.65 9.16 -12.07
CA TYR A 122 -7.25 9.80 -13.25
C TYR A 122 -8.78 9.85 -13.18
N CYS A 123 -9.41 8.78 -12.70
CA CYS A 123 -10.87 8.66 -12.59
C CYS A 123 -11.51 9.63 -11.60
N ASN A 124 -10.72 10.29 -10.76
CA ASN A 124 -11.19 11.26 -9.76
C ASN A 124 -10.84 12.70 -10.13
N ILE A 125 -9.93 12.94 -11.07
CA ILE A 125 -9.58 14.29 -11.52
C ILE A 125 -10.71 14.91 -12.36
N SER A 126 -11.43 14.12 -13.16
CA SER A 126 -12.51 14.61 -14.02
C SER A 126 -13.84 14.86 -13.29
N LYS A 127 -13.87 14.76 -11.96
CA LYS A 127 -15.08 14.98 -11.14
C LYS A 127 -15.08 16.32 -10.41
N GLU A 128 -14.05 17.14 -10.60
CA GLU A 128 -13.89 18.46 -9.98
C GLU A 128 -14.17 19.63 -10.95
N GLU A 129 -14.82 19.39 -12.11
CA GLU A 129 -15.32 20.44 -13.03
C GLU A 129 -16.82 20.72 -12.87
#